data_AF-A0A6P5MQ52-F1
#
_entry.id   AF-A0A6P5MQ52-F1
#
_cell.length_a   1.000
_cell.length_b   1.000
_cell.length_c   1.000
_cell.angle_alpha   90.00
_cell.angle_beta   90.00
_cell.angle_gamma   90.00
#
_symmetry.space_group_name_H-M   'P 1'
#
loop_
_entity.id
_entity.type
_entity.pdbx_description
1 polymer ?
#
loop_
_entity_poly.entity_id
_entity_poly.type
_entity_poly.pdbx_seq_one_letter_code
_entity_poly.pdbx_strand_id
1 'polypeptide(L)'
;MELKHQLGLLCVILLLPALSSATNKDYCPWNPYKNSRATYYGTRDGYGTPKYIHTYIYIRTVNDGMVAAVSGLWNDGVGCGACYQVKCKVPKLCNVNGVTVVATDYGQGDRTDFILSPRAFNSLGVSPDASKELKKYGTLDIAYKRVPCTYPGRNIVVKVQESSSNPGYFAVVLQNLGGSYDVTNVELWEDSRKQWSPLRRVYGAVFDYANPPKGQLFLRFQVIGCYGTYWQIPKKPIPADWKPKITYDTGLQLK
;
A
#
# COMPACT_ATOMS: atom_id res chain seq x y z
N MET A 1 37.64 44.86 29.65
CA MET A 1 36.23 44.54 29.39
C MET A 1 36.01 44.87 27.93
N GLU A 2 35.68 44.01 26.97
CA GLU A 2 34.92 42.76 26.95
C GLU A 2 35.39 41.96 25.72
N LEU A 3 36.10 40.84 25.90
CA LEU A 3 36.44 39.95 24.77
C LEU A 3 36.50 38.48 25.21
N LYS A 4 35.73 38.12 26.23
CA LYS A 4 35.64 36.73 26.74
C LYS A 4 34.23 36.14 26.69
N HIS A 5 33.21 36.91 26.31
CA HIS A 5 31.82 36.43 26.24
C HIS A 5 31.33 36.13 24.80
N GLN A 6 32.08 36.52 23.77
CA GLN A 6 31.69 36.28 22.37
C GLN A 6 32.07 34.87 21.86
N LEU A 7 33.07 34.21 22.44
CA LEU A 7 33.46 32.84 22.04
C LEU A 7 32.51 31.75 22.59
N GLY A 8 31.84 32.00 23.72
CA GLY A 8 30.90 31.04 24.30
C GLY A 8 29.62 30.89 23.49
N LEU A 9 29.11 31.98 22.92
CA LEU A 9 27.89 31.95 22.11
C LEU A 9 28.10 31.32 20.73
N LEU A 10 29.27 31.49 20.12
CA LEU A 10 29.59 30.93 18.80
C LEU A 10 29.75 29.39 18.82
N CYS A 11 30.24 28.81 19.94
CA CYS A 11 30.40 27.36 20.06
C CYS A 11 29.09 26.62 20.33
N VAL A 12 28.07 27.26 20.92
CA VAL A 12 26.77 26.60 21.20
C VAL A 12 25.92 26.46 19.93
N ILE A 13 26.11 27.33 18.93
CA ILE A 13 25.37 27.27 17.65
C ILE A 13 25.90 26.15 16.73
N LEU A 14 27.15 25.71 16.91
CA LEU A 14 27.78 24.66 16.10
C LEU A 14 27.55 23.22 16.62
N LEU A 15 26.83 23.05 17.74
CA LEU A 15 26.57 21.75 18.38
C LEU A 15 25.10 21.31 18.35
N LEU A 16 24.24 22.00 17.61
CA LEU A 16 22.98 21.41 17.17
C LEU A 16 23.28 20.68 15.85
N PRO A 17 23.52 19.35 15.84
CA PRO A 17 23.29 18.62 14.62
C PRO A 17 21.84 18.94 14.25
N ALA A 18 21.64 19.62 13.12
CA ALA A 18 20.33 19.66 12.52
C ALA A 18 19.94 18.20 12.32
N LEU A 19 19.12 17.68 13.24
CA LEU A 19 18.38 16.44 13.11
C LEU A 19 17.38 16.67 11.96
N SER A 20 17.91 16.82 10.75
CA SER A 20 17.16 16.62 9.54
C SER A 20 16.94 15.12 9.48
N SER A 21 15.92 14.65 10.21
CA SER A 21 15.39 13.31 9.97
C SER A 21 15.11 13.26 8.47
N ALA A 22 15.89 12.44 7.74
CA ALA A 22 15.68 12.27 6.31
C ALA A 22 14.28 11.67 6.15
N THR A 23 13.31 12.52 5.80
CA THR A 23 11.92 12.09 5.60
C THR A 23 11.77 11.51 4.22
N ASN A 24 11.03 10.42 4.11
CA ASN A 24 10.67 9.89 2.80
C ASN A 24 9.46 10.68 2.28
N LYS A 25 9.76 11.74 1.51
CA LYS A 25 8.77 12.73 1.04
C LYS A 25 7.54 12.08 0.39
N ASP A 26 7.69 10.96 -0.31
CA ASP A 26 6.57 10.30 -0.99
C ASP A 26 5.50 9.78 -0.02
N TYR A 27 5.85 9.46 1.22
CA TYR A 27 4.94 8.94 2.25
C TYR A 27 4.40 10.04 3.17
N CYS A 28 4.93 11.26 3.07
CA CYS A 28 4.54 12.37 3.94
C CYS A 28 3.26 13.07 3.43
N PRO A 29 2.41 13.61 4.33
CA PRO A 29 1.18 14.31 3.95
C PRO A 29 1.37 15.50 2.99
N TRP A 30 2.55 16.13 3.03
CA TRP A 30 2.94 17.28 2.21
C TRP A 30 3.63 16.88 0.90
N ASN A 31 3.50 15.63 0.45
CA ASN A 31 4.03 15.23 -0.85
C ASN A 31 3.38 16.04 -2.00
N PRO A 32 4.16 16.44 -3.01
CA PRO A 32 3.62 17.18 -4.15
C PRO A 32 2.82 16.24 -5.06
N TYR A 33 1.91 16.84 -5.84
CA TYR A 33 1.31 16.13 -6.97
C TYR A 33 2.35 15.87 -8.06
N LYS A 34 2.35 14.66 -8.60
CA LYS A 34 3.12 14.24 -9.78
C LYS A 34 2.20 14.21 -10.98
N ASN A 35 2.71 14.66 -12.13
CA ASN A 35 1.97 14.61 -13.40
C ASN A 35 2.16 13.26 -14.07
N SER A 36 1.09 12.69 -14.61
CA SER A 36 1.14 11.43 -15.35
C SER A 36 -0.08 11.29 -16.25
N ARG A 37 -0.31 10.08 -16.77
CA ARG A 37 -1.50 9.71 -17.53
C ARG A 37 -2.19 8.50 -16.90
N ALA A 38 -3.50 8.42 -17.08
CA ALA A 38 -4.30 7.29 -16.68
C ALA A 38 -5.21 6.82 -17.80
N THR A 39 -5.39 5.51 -17.89
CA THR A 39 -6.43 4.89 -18.73
C THR A 39 -7.29 3.98 -17.85
N TYR A 40 -8.13 3.15 -18.45
CA TYR A 40 -8.99 2.21 -17.75
C TYR A 40 -9.12 0.89 -18.51
N TYR A 41 -9.40 -0.19 -17.78
CA TYR A 41 -9.82 -1.46 -18.37
C TYR A 41 -11.33 -1.66 -18.23
N GLY A 42 -11.87 -2.62 -18.97
CA GLY A 42 -13.28 -3.01 -18.88
C GLY A 42 -13.51 -4.20 -17.95
N THR A 43 -14.52 -4.10 -17.09
CA THR A 43 -15.11 -5.24 -16.35
C THR A 43 -16.63 -5.12 -16.39
N ARG A 44 -17.34 -6.26 -16.45
CA ARG A 44 -18.81 -6.28 -16.60
C ARG A 44 -19.56 -5.67 -15.41
N ASP A 45 -19.01 -5.80 -14.21
CA ASP A 45 -19.58 -5.31 -12.95
C ASP A 45 -18.92 -4.02 -12.43
N GLY A 46 -17.95 -3.49 -13.16
CA GLY A 46 -17.25 -2.24 -12.86
C GLY A 46 -16.19 -2.30 -11.76
N TYR A 47 -16.03 -3.45 -11.09
CA TYR A 47 -15.02 -3.67 -10.06
C TYR A 47 -13.66 -4.00 -10.67
N GLY A 48 -12.67 -4.25 -9.80
CA GLY A 48 -11.36 -4.73 -10.23
C GLY A 48 -11.41 -6.03 -11.06
N THR A 49 -10.31 -6.42 -11.67
CA THR A 49 -10.23 -7.68 -12.44
C THR A 49 -10.63 -8.89 -11.57
N PRO A 50 -11.54 -9.77 -12.02
CA PRO A 50 -12.02 -10.90 -11.21
C PRO A 50 -11.00 -12.04 -11.07
N LYS A 51 -10.00 -12.10 -11.96
CA LYS A 51 -8.95 -13.11 -11.96
C LYS A 51 -7.67 -12.55 -12.58
N TYR A 52 -6.61 -12.47 -11.79
CA TYR A 52 -5.28 -12.84 -12.24
C TYR A 52 -4.75 -13.96 -11.33
N ILE A 53 -3.90 -14.78 -11.93
CA ILE A 53 -3.29 -15.98 -11.40
C ILE A 53 -2.67 -15.65 -10.01
N HIS A 54 -3.30 -16.18 -8.94
CA HIS A 54 -2.86 -16.08 -7.52
C HIS A 54 -3.18 -14.82 -6.70
N THR A 55 -3.96 -13.85 -7.19
CA THR A 55 -4.37 -12.68 -6.37
C THR A 55 -5.90 -12.58 -6.22
N TYR A 56 -6.35 -12.67 -4.97
CA TYR A 56 -7.73 -12.96 -4.53
C TYR A 56 -8.82 -11.94 -4.91
N ILE A 57 -10.05 -12.46 -5.04
CA ILE A 57 -11.34 -11.76 -5.24
C ILE A 57 -11.54 -10.55 -4.29
N TYR A 58 -11.06 -10.61 -3.04
CA TYR A 58 -11.27 -9.53 -2.07
C TYR A 58 -10.62 -8.20 -2.49
N ILE A 59 -9.50 -8.26 -3.22
CA ILE A 59 -8.75 -7.07 -3.59
C ILE A 59 -9.50 -6.26 -4.66
N ARG A 60 -10.33 -6.90 -5.50
CA ARG A 60 -11.05 -6.21 -6.58
C ARG A 60 -12.14 -5.25 -6.09
N THR A 61 -12.64 -5.47 -4.86
CA THR A 61 -13.72 -4.70 -4.25
C THR A 61 -13.25 -3.83 -3.09
N VAL A 62 -11.95 -3.81 -2.78
CA VAL A 62 -11.42 -2.89 -1.77
C VAL A 62 -11.73 -1.46 -2.18
N ASN A 63 -11.99 -0.59 -1.19
CA ASN A 63 -12.32 0.81 -1.43
C ASN A 63 -13.49 0.96 -2.43
N ASP A 64 -14.54 0.14 -2.27
CA ASP A 64 -15.73 0.07 -3.13
C ASP A 64 -15.46 -0.21 -4.62
N GLY A 65 -14.32 -0.83 -4.91
CA GLY A 65 -13.85 -1.09 -6.25
C GLY A 65 -13.12 0.08 -6.89
N MET A 66 -12.82 1.14 -6.14
CA MET A 66 -11.93 2.22 -6.58
C MET A 66 -10.49 1.73 -6.50
N VAL A 67 -10.13 0.89 -7.48
CA VAL A 67 -8.82 0.23 -7.57
C VAL A 67 -8.13 0.55 -8.90
N ALA A 68 -6.82 0.38 -8.93
CA ALA A 68 -5.99 0.60 -10.09
C ALA A 68 -4.87 -0.45 -10.20
N ALA A 69 -4.54 -0.81 -11.44
CA ALA A 69 -3.24 -1.36 -11.75
C ALA A 69 -2.24 -0.20 -11.91
N VAL A 70 -1.00 -0.39 -11.47
CA VAL A 70 0.04 0.65 -11.53
C VAL A 70 1.33 0.13 -12.15
N SER A 71 2.12 1.02 -12.75
CA SER A 71 3.39 0.68 -13.41
C SER A 71 4.58 0.79 -12.43
N GLY A 72 5.36 1.87 -12.47
CA GLY A 72 6.52 2.09 -11.60
C GLY A 72 6.16 2.16 -10.12
N LEU A 73 4.92 2.54 -9.78
CA LEU A 73 4.42 2.56 -8.40
C LEU A 73 4.18 1.16 -7.83
N TRP A 74 4.10 0.12 -8.67
CA TRP A 74 3.96 -1.26 -8.19
C TRP A 74 5.18 -1.70 -7.38
N ASN A 75 6.37 -1.26 -7.80
CA ASN A 75 7.64 -1.43 -7.10
C ASN A 75 7.87 -2.87 -6.60
N ASP A 76 7.91 -3.83 -7.51
CA ASP A 76 8.07 -5.26 -7.20
C ASP A 76 7.06 -5.80 -6.18
N GLY A 77 5.86 -5.22 -6.17
CA GLY A 77 4.77 -5.59 -5.27
C GLY A 77 4.79 -4.88 -3.92
N VAL A 78 5.81 -4.10 -3.61
CA VAL A 78 5.89 -3.31 -2.38
C VAL A 78 4.77 -2.27 -2.32
N GLY A 79 4.41 -1.67 -3.47
CA GLY A 79 3.33 -0.67 -3.57
C GLY A 79 1.91 -1.26 -3.57
N CYS A 80 1.75 -2.58 -3.54
CA CYS A 80 0.43 -3.20 -3.45
C CYS A 80 -0.25 -2.82 -2.13
N GLY A 81 -1.46 -2.28 -2.22
CA GLY A 81 -2.22 -1.77 -1.09
C GLY A 81 -2.03 -0.28 -0.82
N ALA A 82 -1.10 0.40 -1.51
CA ALA A 82 -0.90 1.84 -1.38
C ALA A 82 -2.09 2.62 -1.96
N CYS A 83 -2.42 3.77 -1.34
CA CYS A 83 -3.51 4.64 -1.78
C CYS A 83 -2.98 5.89 -2.47
N TYR A 84 -3.65 6.28 -3.55
CA TYR A 84 -3.32 7.47 -4.32
C TYR A 84 -4.57 8.30 -4.59
N GLN A 85 -4.47 9.61 -4.41
CA GLN A 85 -5.46 10.55 -4.93
C GLN A 85 -5.11 10.88 -6.38
N VAL A 86 -6.02 10.59 -7.30
CA VAL A 86 -5.87 10.81 -8.74
C VAL A 86 -6.88 11.85 -9.21
N LYS A 87 -6.40 12.88 -9.91
CA LYS A 87 -7.20 13.98 -10.47
C LYS A 87 -6.96 14.09 -11.96
N CYS A 88 -8.02 14.12 -12.77
CA CYS A 88 -7.87 14.42 -14.20
C CYS A 88 -7.80 15.92 -14.46
N LYS A 89 -7.31 16.30 -15.65
CA LYS A 89 -7.02 17.70 -16.02
C LYS A 89 -7.92 18.29 -17.11
N VAL A 90 -8.95 17.56 -17.55
CA VAL A 90 -9.88 18.05 -18.57
C VAL A 90 -10.82 19.11 -17.97
N PRO A 91 -10.76 20.37 -18.42
CA PRO A 91 -11.57 21.45 -17.85
C PRO A 91 -13.07 21.15 -17.94
N LYS A 92 -13.84 21.55 -16.92
CA LYS A 92 -15.30 21.37 -16.80
C LYS A 92 -15.80 19.92 -16.70
N LEU A 93 -15.01 18.93 -17.10
CA LEU A 93 -15.38 17.51 -16.99
C LEU A 93 -14.85 16.87 -15.71
N CYS A 94 -13.68 17.30 -15.23
CA CYS A 94 -13.00 16.66 -14.10
C CYS A 94 -13.56 17.06 -12.74
N ASN A 95 -13.83 16.06 -11.91
CA ASN A 95 -14.12 16.22 -10.49
C ASN A 95 -12.90 16.82 -9.78
N VAL A 96 -13.09 18.00 -9.17
CA VAL A 96 -12.03 18.76 -8.48
C VAL A 96 -11.38 17.99 -7.32
N ASN A 97 -12.13 17.08 -6.71
CA ASN A 97 -11.64 16.23 -5.61
C ASN A 97 -10.88 15.00 -6.13
N GLY A 98 -11.08 14.63 -7.40
CA GLY A 98 -10.57 13.40 -7.98
C GLY A 98 -11.17 12.16 -7.34
N VAL A 99 -10.41 11.07 -7.38
CA VAL A 99 -10.75 9.79 -6.76
C VAL A 99 -9.55 9.25 -5.99
N THR A 100 -9.79 8.68 -4.82
CA THR A 100 -8.78 7.90 -4.10
C THR A 100 -8.86 6.46 -4.57
N VAL A 101 -7.75 5.91 -5.05
CA VAL A 101 -7.65 4.53 -5.54
C VAL A 101 -6.65 3.73 -4.72
N VAL A 102 -6.88 2.42 -4.63
CA VAL A 102 -5.92 1.46 -4.07
C VAL A 102 -5.16 0.80 -5.22
N ALA A 103 -3.83 0.77 -5.14
CA ALA A 103 -2.99 0.01 -6.06
C ALA A 103 -3.11 -1.48 -5.76
N THR A 104 -3.67 -2.24 -6.69
CA THR A 104 -4.03 -3.65 -6.47
C THR A 104 -3.37 -4.61 -7.43
N ASP A 105 -2.81 -4.11 -8.52
CA ASP A 105 -2.27 -4.90 -9.60
C ASP A 105 -1.11 -4.18 -10.28
N TYR A 106 -0.36 -4.91 -11.08
CA TYR A 106 0.62 -4.34 -12.01
C TYR A 106 -0.04 -4.13 -13.37
N GLY A 107 0.24 -2.98 -13.98
CA GLY A 107 -0.25 -2.71 -15.33
C GLY A 107 0.49 -1.55 -15.97
N GLN A 108 0.80 -1.70 -17.25
CA GLN A 108 1.48 -0.68 -18.02
C GLN A 108 0.73 -0.42 -19.33
N GLY A 109 0.32 0.84 -19.54
CA GLY A 109 -0.19 1.36 -20.81
C GLY A 109 0.81 2.33 -21.45
N ASP A 110 0.42 2.98 -22.55
CA ASP A 110 1.26 4.01 -23.21
C ASP A 110 1.48 5.21 -22.28
N ARG A 111 2.65 5.24 -21.63
CA ARG A 111 3.09 6.34 -20.75
C ARG A 111 2.07 6.65 -19.64
N THR A 112 1.43 5.62 -19.09
CA THR A 112 0.48 5.73 -17.98
C THR A 112 1.04 5.12 -16.71
N ASP A 113 0.87 5.80 -15.57
CA ASP A 113 1.14 5.22 -14.26
C ASP A 113 -0.05 4.45 -13.69
N PHE A 114 -1.25 4.69 -14.22
CA PHE A 114 -2.49 4.12 -13.71
C PHE A 114 -3.35 3.52 -14.83
N ILE A 115 -3.80 2.28 -14.62
CA ILE A 115 -4.92 1.68 -15.34
C ILE A 115 -6.05 1.48 -14.33
N LEU A 116 -7.03 2.36 -14.38
CA LEU A 116 -8.12 2.45 -13.42
C LEU A 116 -9.19 1.38 -13.69
N SER A 117 -9.81 0.89 -12.62
CA SER A 117 -11.09 0.20 -12.73
C SER A 117 -12.18 1.10 -13.34
N PRO A 118 -13.24 0.53 -13.95
CA PRO A 118 -14.33 1.34 -14.49
C PRO A 118 -14.97 2.28 -13.46
N ARG A 119 -15.12 1.84 -12.21
CA ARG A 119 -15.63 2.67 -11.12
C ARG A 119 -14.71 3.86 -10.84
N ALA A 120 -13.41 3.61 -10.65
CA ALA A 120 -12.45 4.68 -10.39
C ALA A 120 -12.39 5.69 -11.55
N PHE A 121 -12.37 5.22 -12.80
CA PHE A 121 -12.35 6.10 -13.96
C PHE A 121 -13.63 6.92 -14.07
N ASN A 122 -14.80 6.33 -13.84
CA ASN A 122 -16.06 7.07 -13.85
C ASN A 122 -16.09 8.18 -12.79
N SER A 123 -15.52 7.94 -11.60
CA SER A 123 -15.47 8.94 -10.52
C SER A 123 -14.57 10.14 -10.79
N LEU A 124 -13.75 10.10 -11.85
CA LEU A 124 -13.00 11.27 -12.31
C LEU A 124 -13.90 12.34 -12.94
N GLY A 125 -15.08 11.98 -13.44
CA GLY A 125 -16.05 12.93 -14.00
C GLY A 125 -16.86 13.64 -12.92
N VAL A 126 -17.20 14.93 -13.12
CA VAL A 126 -18.12 15.69 -12.25
C VAL A 126 -19.55 15.15 -12.26
N SER A 127 -19.92 14.43 -13.31
CA SER A 127 -21.25 13.86 -13.53
C SER A 127 -21.16 12.62 -14.42
N PRO A 128 -22.18 11.75 -14.48
CA PRO A 128 -22.19 10.59 -15.37
C PRO A 128 -21.95 10.94 -16.84
N ASP A 129 -22.46 12.07 -17.33
CA ASP A 129 -22.24 12.50 -18.72
C ASP A 129 -20.82 13.01 -18.94
N ALA A 130 -20.24 13.72 -17.96
CA ALA A 130 -18.83 14.06 -18.00
C ALA A 130 -17.94 12.80 -18.01
N SER A 131 -18.29 11.77 -17.23
CA SER A 131 -17.58 10.48 -17.24
C SER A 131 -17.66 9.77 -18.59
N LYS A 132 -18.82 9.80 -19.26
CA LYS A 132 -18.97 9.27 -20.63
C LYS A 132 -18.10 10.03 -21.62
N GLU A 133 -18.03 11.36 -21.49
CA GLU A 133 -17.19 12.20 -22.34
C GLU A 133 -15.70 11.92 -22.10
N LEU A 134 -15.26 11.84 -20.85
CA LEU A 134 -13.88 11.48 -20.47
C LEU A 134 -13.45 10.13 -21.06
N LYS A 135 -14.36 9.15 -21.16
CA LYS A 135 -14.04 7.84 -21.76
C LYS A 135 -13.66 7.92 -23.24
N LYS A 136 -14.17 8.91 -23.97
CA LYS A 136 -13.88 9.09 -25.40
C LYS A 136 -12.42 9.48 -25.64
N TYR A 137 -11.75 10.08 -24.65
CA TYR A 137 -10.32 10.38 -24.72
C TYR A 137 -9.45 9.11 -24.64
N GLY A 138 -9.96 8.02 -24.06
CA GLY A 138 -9.24 6.76 -23.83
C GLY A 138 -8.16 6.85 -22.73
N THR A 139 -7.26 7.83 -22.85
CA THR A 139 -6.21 8.13 -21.88
C THR A 139 -6.27 9.60 -21.49
N LEU A 140 -6.27 9.89 -20.18
CA LEU A 140 -6.36 11.22 -19.62
C LEU A 140 -5.02 11.66 -19.04
N ASP A 141 -4.68 12.93 -19.20
CA ASP A 141 -3.67 13.56 -18.36
C ASP A 141 -4.21 13.72 -16.94
N ILE A 142 -3.39 13.33 -15.96
CA ILE A 142 -3.72 13.35 -14.55
C ILE A 142 -2.63 14.05 -13.73
N ALA A 143 -3.01 14.40 -12.51
CA ALA A 143 -2.12 14.66 -11.41
C ALA A 143 -2.45 13.66 -10.29
N TYR A 144 -1.45 13.07 -9.67
CA TYR A 144 -1.65 12.14 -8.56
C TYR A 144 -0.68 12.40 -7.41
N LYS A 145 -1.04 11.96 -6.21
CA LYS A 145 -0.14 11.89 -5.06
C LYS A 145 -0.50 10.72 -4.17
N ARG A 146 0.47 10.19 -3.42
CA ARG A 146 0.21 9.17 -2.41
C ARG A 146 -0.56 9.79 -1.25
N VAL A 147 -1.56 9.09 -0.74
CA VAL A 147 -2.37 9.51 0.41
C VAL A 147 -2.51 8.37 1.41
N PRO A 148 -2.79 8.64 2.69
CA PRO A 148 -3.08 7.60 3.66
C PRO A 148 -4.27 6.74 3.22
N CYS A 149 -4.14 5.43 3.34
CA CYS A 149 -5.29 4.52 3.25
C CYS A 149 -6.12 4.57 4.53
N THR A 150 -7.44 4.57 4.41
CA THR A 150 -8.36 4.65 5.57
C THR A 150 -9.17 3.38 5.70
N TYR A 151 -9.05 2.70 6.86
CA TYR A 151 -9.83 1.52 7.21
C TYR A 151 -10.45 1.69 8.62
N PRO A 152 -11.53 2.50 8.76
CA PRO A 152 -12.08 2.87 10.06
C PRO A 152 -12.55 1.65 10.85
N GLY A 153 -12.11 1.55 12.11
CA GLY A 153 -12.48 0.44 13.00
C GLY A 153 -11.98 -0.96 12.56
N ARG A 154 -11.15 -1.05 11.52
CA ARG A 154 -10.63 -2.33 11.02
C ARG A 154 -9.16 -2.48 11.41
N ASN A 155 -8.85 -3.62 12.02
CA ASN A 155 -7.48 -4.02 12.23
C ASN A 155 -6.87 -4.53 10.93
N ILE A 156 -5.54 -4.56 10.91
CA ILE A 156 -4.78 -5.33 9.94
C ILE A 156 -5.17 -6.80 10.09
N VAL A 157 -5.35 -7.46 8.96
CA VAL A 157 -5.65 -8.89 8.93
C VAL A 157 -4.63 -9.62 8.08
N VAL A 158 -4.37 -10.87 8.43
CA VAL A 158 -3.51 -11.78 7.66
C VAL A 158 -4.39 -12.76 6.91
N LYS A 159 -4.36 -12.72 5.58
CA LYS A 159 -5.07 -13.66 4.71
C LYS A 159 -4.13 -14.79 4.31
N VAL A 160 -4.43 -16.01 4.74
CA VAL A 160 -3.72 -17.21 4.29
C VAL A 160 -4.15 -17.55 2.86
N GLN A 161 -3.17 -17.74 1.99
CA GLN A 161 -3.38 -18.01 0.57
C GLN A 161 -3.96 -19.41 0.33
N GLU A 162 -4.52 -19.62 -0.87
CA GLU A 162 -5.20 -20.88 -1.21
C GLU A 162 -4.19 -22.01 -1.43
N SER A 163 -3.02 -21.65 -1.95
CA SER A 163 -1.89 -22.54 -2.17
C SER A 163 -1.23 -23.04 -0.87
N SER A 164 -1.59 -22.48 0.29
CA SER A 164 -1.03 -22.90 1.58
C SER A 164 -1.47 -24.31 1.97
N SER A 165 -0.63 -24.99 2.75
CA SER A 165 -0.89 -26.30 3.34
C SER A 165 -0.32 -26.33 4.75
N ASN A 166 -1.14 -26.66 5.74
CA ASN A 166 -0.68 -26.74 7.13
C ASN A 166 -0.16 -28.17 7.42
N PRO A 167 1.13 -28.39 7.76
CA PRO A 167 2.20 -27.41 7.98
C PRO A 167 3.21 -27.29 6.81
N GLY A 168 2.96 -27.81 5.61
CA GLY A 168 3.95 -27.86 4.53
C GLY A 168 4.32 -26.51 3.89
N TYR A 169 3.38 -25.58 3.74
CA TYR A 169 3.60 -24.32 3.05
C TYR A 169 2.67 -23.21 3.57
N PHE A 170 3.25 -22.09 3.96
CA PHE A 170 2.51 -20.95 4.50
C PHE A 170 2.75 -19.73 3.62
N ALA A 171 1.68 -19.20 3.02
CA ALA A 171 1.74 -17.98 2.23
C ALA A 171 0.64 -17.03 2.66
N VAL A 172 0.97 -15.75 2.80
CA VAL A 172 0.08 -14.75 3.38
C VAL A 172 0.14 -13.39 2.68
N VAL A 173 -0.96 -12.65 2.79
CA VAL A 173 -1.04 -11.23 2.44
C VAL A 173 -1.57 -10.46 3.66
N LEU A 174 -0.94 -9.34 3.99
CA LEU A 174 -1.48 -8.41 4.98
C LEU A 174 -2.48 -7.45 4.30
N GLN A 175 -3.62 -7.23 4.93
CA GLN A 175 -4.69 -6.37 4.41
C GLN A 175 -5.12 -5.34 5.46
N ASN A 176 -5.83 -4.30 5.03
CA ASN A 176 -6.27 -3.17 5.86
C ASN A 176 -5.11 -2.39 6.51
N LEU A 177 -4.00 -2.21 5.79
CA LEU A 177 -2.91 -1.34 6.22
C LEU A 177 -3.36 0.12 6.12
N GLY A 178 -3.79 0.69 7.24
CA GLY A 178 -4.10 2.11 7.35
C GLY A 178 -2.84 2.97 7.32
N GLY A 179 -2.97 4.21 6.84
CA GLY A 179 -1.87 5.16 6.76
C GLY A 179 -1.14 5.16 5.42
N SER A 180 -0.05 5.92 5.34
CA SER A 180 0.86 5.97 4.19
C SER A 180 2.07 5.09 4.46
N TYR A 181 1.89 3.77 4.38
CA TYR A 181 2.96 2.80 4.62
C TYR A 181 3.01 1.72 3.54
N ASP A 182 4.22 1.19 3.31
CA ASP A 182 4.43 -0.05 2.57
C ASP A 182 5.03 -1.10 3.50
N VAL A 183 4.60 -2.36 3.37
CA VAL A 183 5.25 -3.48 4.05
C VAL A 183 6.48 -3.88 3.24
N THR A 184 7.66 -3.77 3.83
CA THR A 184 8.92 -4.17 3.19
C THR A 184 9.23 -5.64 3.46
N ASN A 185 9.15 -6.06 4.73
CA ASN A 185 9.48 -7.42 5.19
C ASN A 185 8.39 -7.99 6.11
N VAL A 186 8.28 -9.31 6.13
CA VAL A 186 7.47 -10.07 7.10
C VAL A 186 8.35 -11.17 7.66
N GLU A 187 8.26 -11.43 8.95
CA GLU A 187 9.03 -12.46 9.62
C GLU A 187 8.15 -13.28 10.56
N LEU A 188 8.57 -14.52 10.77
CA LEU A 188 7.96 -15.53 11.61
C LEU A 188 8.91 -15.85 12.76
N TRP A 189 8.39 -16.05 13.97
CA TRP A 189 9.20 -16.54 15.08
C TRP A 189 9.43 -18.05 14.96
N GLU A 190 10.70 -18.48 14.97
CA GLU A 190 11.09 -19.89 15.03
C GLU A 190 11.54 -20.27 16.43
N ASP A 191 10.67 -20.96 17.18
CA ASP A 191 10.96 -21.34 18.57
C ASP A 191 12.17 -22.26 18.73
N SER A 192 12.43 -23.13 17.75
CA SER A 192 13.58 -24.04 17.74
C SER A 192 14.92 -23.32 17.59
N ARG A 193 14.92 -22.15 16.93
CA ARG A 193 16.11 -21.34 16.67
C ARG A 193 16.19 -20.07 17.52
N LYS A 194 15.11 -19.74 18.25
CA LYS A 194 14.97 -18.53 19.07
C LYS A 194 15.29 -17.25 18.28
N GLN A 195 14.81 -17.20 17.03
CA GLN A 195 15.03 -16.07 16.13
C GLN A 195 13.80 -15.76 15.29
N TRP A 196 13.79 -14.56 14.74
CA TRP A 196 12.85 -14.19 13.68
C TRP A 196 13.43 -14.60 12.32
N SER A 197 12.63 -15.30 11.53
CA SER A 197 13.02 -15.78 10.20
C SER A 197 12.20 -15.07 9.13
N PRO A 198 12.86 -14.52 8.10
CA PRO A 198 12.17 -13.77 7.07
C PRO A 198 11.34 -14.67 6.18
N LEU A 199 10.13 -14.21 5.88
CA LEU A 199 9.33 -14.73 4.78
C LEU A 199 9.82 -14.11 3.48
N ARG A 200 9.75 -14.86 2.39
CA ARG A 200 10.12 -14.38 1.06
C ARG A 200 8.91 -13.75 0.39
N ARG A 201 9.08 -12.58 -0.22
CA ARG A 201 8.07 -12.01 -1.13
C ARG A 201 8.12 -12.75 -2.45
N VAL A 202 7.09 -13.52 -2.78
CA VAL A 202 7.06 -14.33 -4.01
C VAL A 202 6.46 -13.61 -5.20
N TYR A 203 5.41 -12.81 -4.95
CA TYR A 203 4.77 -11.99 -5.98
C TYR A 203 3.87 -10.94 -5.31
N GLY A 204 3.88 -9.70 -5.80
CA GLY A 204 3.03 -8.65 -5.25
C GLY A 204 3.25 -8.45 -3.74
N ALA A 205 2.16 -8.50 -2.98
CA ALA A 205 2.17 -8.46 -1.50
C ALA A 205 2.12 -9.84 -0.84
N VAL A 206 2.40 -10.93 -1.56
CA VAL A 206 2.38 -12.30 -1.03
C VAL A 206 3.74 -12.67 -0.44
N PHE A 207 3.75 -13.05 0.83
CA PHE A 207 4.93 -13.52 1.56
C PHE A 207 4.79 -14.99 1.91
N ASP A 208 5.83 -15.80 1.67
CA ASP A 208 5.81 -17.23 1.89
C ASP A 208 6.91 -17.77 2.81
N TYR A 209 6.62 -18.94 3.37
CA TYR A 209 7.51 -19.74 4.21
C TYR A 209 7.25 -21.23 3.96
N ALA A 210 8.31 -21.98 3.64
CA ALA A 210 8.23 -23.43 3.52
C ALA A 210 8.37 -24.08 4.89
N ASN A 211 7.55 -25.10 5.18
CA ASN A 211 7.60 -25.87 6.43
C ASN A 211 7.62 -24.99 7.70
N PRO A 212 6.63 -24.09 7.90
CA PRO A 212 6.51 -23.31 9.13
C PRO A 212 6.56 -24.17 10.41
N PRO A 213 7.00 -23.60 11.55
CA PRO A 213 6.94 -24.24 12.86
C PRO A 213 5.55 -24.79 13.19
N LYS A 214 5.52 -25.90 13.91
CA LYS A 214 4.27 -26.43 14.47
C LYS A 214 3.77 -25.52 15.58
N GLY A 215 2.45 -25.41 15.73
CA GLY A 215 1.83 -24.59 16.77
C GLY A 215 1.43 -23.21 16.26
N GLN A 216 1.21 -22.29 17.20
CA GLN A 216 0.84 -20.91 16.87
C GLN A 216 1.99 -20.21 16.13
N LEU A 217 1.64 -19.43 15.10
CA LEU A 217 2.63 -18.64 14.36
C LEU A 217 2.59 -17.19 14.84
N PHE A 218 3.72 -16.72 15.36
CA PHE A 218 3.93 -15.33 15.71
C PHE A 218 4.60 -14.63 14.53
N LEU A 219 3.99 -13.53 14.08
CA LEU A 219 4.54 -12.73 12.99
C LEU A 219 5.05 -11.40 13.53
N ARG A 220 5.96 -10.79 12.79
CA ARG A 220 6.22 -9.34 12.80
C ARG A 220 6.38 -8.87 11.36
N PHE A 221 6.14 -7.59 11.11
CA PHE A 221 6.33 -7.04 9.77
C PHE A 221 6.93 -5.64 9.86
N GLN A 222 7.75 -5.30 8.87
CA GLN A 222 8.41 -4.02 8.77
C GLN A 222 7.62 -3.12 7.83
N VAL A 223 7.41 -1.88 8.25
CA VAL A 223 6.78 -0.85 7.43
C VAL A 223 7.74 0.31 7.19
N ILE A 224 7.65 0.92 6.02
CA ILE A 224 8.29 2.19 5.70
C ILE A 224 7.24 3.29 5.54
N GLY A 225 7.50 4.46 6.11
CA GLY A 225 6.64 5.64 6.02
C GLY A 225 7.42 6.95 6.02
N CYS A 226 6.72 8.06 6.27
CA CYS A 226 7.30 9.41 6.22
C CYS A 226 8.55 9.57 7.11
N TYR A 227 8.52 8.99 8.31
CA TYR A 227 9.58 9.11 9.33
C TYR A 227 10.58 7.95 9.33
N GLY A 228 10.60 7.14 8.27
CA GLY A 228 11.52 6.01 8.12
C GLY A 228 10.85 4.66 8.31
N THR A 229 11.65 3.68 8.74
CA THR A 229 11.30 2.26 8.74
C THR A 229 11.23 1.71 10.14
N TYR A 230 10.17 0.97 10.47
CA TYR A 230 9.97 0.42 11.81
C TYR A 230 9.21 -0.91 11.80
N TRP A 231 9.44 -1.73 12.83
CA TRP A 231 8.78 -3.03 13.00
C TRP A 231 7.44 -2.91 13.71
N GLN A 232 6.51 -3.77 13.33
CA GLN A 232 5.19 -3.91 13.90
C GLN A 232 4.98 -5.36 14.31
N ILE A 233 4.39 -5.56 15.50
CA ILE A 233 4.12 -6.87 16.05
C ILE A 233 2.60 -6.98 16.27
N PRO A 234 1.90 -7.83 15.50
CA PRO A 234 0.55 -8.28 15.80
C PRO A 234 0.34 -8.65 17.27
N LYS A 235 -0.80 -8.25 17.84
CA LYS A 235 -1.17 -8.59 19.23
C LYS A 235 -1.70 -10.02 19.35
N LYS A 236 -2.14 -10.60 18.24
CA LYS A 236 -2.70 -11.95 18.17
C LYS A 236 -1.83 -12.81 17.25
N PRO A 237 -1.43 -14.01 17.69
CA PRO A 237 -0.80 -14.97 16.80
C PRO A 237 -1.81 -15.58 15.84
N ILE A 238 -1.31 -16.22 14.78
CA ILE A 238 -2.11 -17.09 13.92
C ILE A 238 -2.25 -18.44 14.64
N PRO A 239 -3.48 -19.00 14.74
CA PRO A 239 -3.72 -20.22 15.50
C PRO A 239 -3.04 -21.43 14.84
N ALA A 240 -2.72 -22.46 15.63
CA ALA A 240 -1.98 -23.64 15.16
C ALA A 240 -2.69 -24.42 14.04
N ASP A 241 -4.02 -24.44 14.06
CA ASP A 241 -4.88 -25.10 13.09
C ASP A 241 -5.27 -24.18 11.93
N TRP A 242 -4.41 -23.22 11.58
CA TRP A 242 -4.69 -22.27 10.51
C TRP A 242 -4.99 -22.97 9.19
N LYS A 243 -5.87 -22.35 8.39
CA LYS A 243 -6.40 -22.93 7.15
C LYS A 243 -6.21 -21.99 5.96
N PRO A 244 -5.97 -22.54 4.77
CA PRO A 244 -6.01 -21.78 3.51
C PRO A 244 -7.32 -21.01 3.37
N LYS A 245 -7.26 -19.86 2.69
CA LYS A 245 -8.40 -18.95 2.46
C LYS A 245 -8.98 -18.34 3.73
N ILE A 246 -8.44 -18.58 4.93
CA ILE A 246 -8.94 -17.94 6.16
C ILE A 246 -8.20 -16.62 6.41
N THR A 247 -8.93 -15.67 6.98
CA THR A 247 -8.44 -14.36 7.38
C THR A 247 -8.33 -14.32 8.90
N TYR A 248 -7.17 -13.95 9.43
CA TYR A 248 -6.91 -13.83 10.87
C TYR A 248 -6.71 -12.37 11.28
N ASP A 249 -7.40 -11.94 12.32
CA ASP A 249 -7.28 -10.59 12.90
C ASP A 249 -5.99 -10.46 13.72
N THR A 250 -5.22 -9.40 13.48
CA THR A 250 -3.94 -9.18 14.19
C THR A 250 -4.09 -8.41 15.50
N GLY A 251 -5.26 -7.81 15.77
CA GLY A 251 -5.46 -6.87 16.88
C GLY A 251 -4.67 -5.55 16.76
N LEU A 252 -3.98 -5.33 15.65
CA LEU A 252 -3.17 -4.14 15.37
C LEU A 252 -3.86 -3.27 14.33
N GLN A 253 -3.83 -1.95 14.53
CA GLN A 253 -4.30 -0.96 13.58
C GLN A 253 -3.20 0.06 13.35
N LEU A 254 -2.92 0.36 12.07
CA LEU A 254 -2.07 1.48 11.67
C LEU A 254 -2.94 2.69 11.31
N LYS A 255 -2.38 3.88 11.52
CA LYS A 255 -3.01 5.18 11.24
C LYS A 255 -2.12 6.01 10.33
#